data_AF-A0A2V8PH42-F1
#
_entry.id   AF-A0A2V8PH42-F1
#
_cell.length_a   1.000
_cell.length_b   1.000
_cell.length_c   1.000
_cell.angle_alpha   90.00
_cell.angle_beta   90.00
_cell.angle_gamma   90.00
#
_symmetry.space_group_name_H-M   'P 1'
#
loop_
_entity.id
_entity.type
_entity.pdbx_description
1 polymer ?
#
loop_
_entity_poly.entity_id
_entity_poly.type
_entity_poly.pdbx_seq_one_letter_code
_entity_poly.pdbx_strand_id
1 'polypeptide(L)'
;MSTTIWRAEDISSSIGVHAGTLLHEVTLDSRLDALKEVALTLLHELESLRSLRPPRSSEQPKLPEAVRRFETHLILAALQKTRGNQLRAARLLGVKHTTLNAKIKRYGISINGCRSENELSDQEMAA
;
A
#
# COMPACT_ATOMS: atom_id res chain seq x y z
N MET A 1 49.71 -77.17 12.84
CA MET A 1 49.93 -75.90 13.57
C MET A 1 49.25 -74.81 12.79
N SER A 2 48.01 -74.50 13.16
CA SER A 2 47.08 -73.68 12.37
C SER A 2 47.42 -72.21 12.46
N THR A 3 47.53 -71.55 11.31
CA THR A 3 47.70 -70.11 11.19
C THR A 3 46.32 -69.46 11.28
N THR A 4 46.05 -68.76 12.38
CA THR A 4 44.83 -67.96 12.51
C THR A 4 45.04 -66.65 11.75
N ILE A 5 44.55 -66.60 10.52
CA ILE A 5 44.32 -65.39 9.76
C ILE A 5 43.10 -64.70 10.39
N TRP A 6 43.32 -63.61 11.13
CA TRP A 6 42.25 -62.72 11.56
C TRP A 6 41.90 -61.80 10.41
N ARG A 7 40.72 -62.04 9.81
CA ARG A 7 40.16 -61.23 8.73
C ARG A 7 39.48 -60.02 9.36
N ALA A 8 39.96 -58.82 9.03
CA ALA A 8 39.38 -57.55 9.45
C ALA A 8 38.45 -57.01 8.34
N GLU A 9 37.22 -57.48 8.31
CA GLU A 9 36.09 -56.97 7.52
C GLU A 9 34.88 -57.14 8.47
N ASP A 10 34.31 -56.12 9.11
CA ASP A 10 33.25 -55.29 8.54
C ASP A 10 32.91 -54.11 9.48
N ILE A 11 33.32 -52.88 9.15
CA ILE A 11 32.76 -51.66 9.80
C ILE A 11 32.37 -50.58 8.76
N SER A 12 32.71 -50.74 7.48
CA SER A 12 32.58 -49.63 6.51
C SER A 12 31.20 -49.45 5.84
N SER A 13 30.20 -50.32 6.07
CA SER A 13 28.92 -50.24 5.33
C SER A 13 27.79 -49.43 6.00
N SER A 14 27.94 -49.01 7.27
CA SER A 14 26.85 -48.33 8.02
C SER A 14 26.90 -46.79 7.89
N ILE A 15 28.10 -46.22 7.72
CA ILE A 15 28.34 -44.76 7.77
C ILE A 15 27.77 -44.05 6.53
N GLY A 16 27.82 -44.66 5.35
CA GLY A 16 27.34 -44.06 4.10
C GLY A 16 25.82 -43.91 4.02
N VAL A 17 25.06 -44.82 4.64
CA VAL A 17 23.59 -44.78 4.65
C VAL A 17 23.09 -43.66 5.57
N HIS A 18 23.74 -43.45 6.71
CA HIS A 18 23.37 -42.37 7.64
C HIS A 18 23.70 -40.99 7.09
N ALA A 19 24.83 -40.84 6.38
CA ALA A 19 25.17 -39.59 5.71
C ALA A 19 24.13 -39.22 4.64
N GLY A 20 23.64 -40.18 3.85
CA GLY A 20 22.58 -39.96 2.86
C GLY A 20 21.25 -39.53 3.47
N THR A 21 20.84 -40.16 4.58
CA THR A 21 19.59 -39.81 5.28
C THR A 21 19.67 -38.41 5.91
N LEU A 22 20.79 -38.08 6.55
CA LEU A 22 21.00 -36.75 7.14
C LEU A 22 21.02 -35.64 6.07
N LEU A 23 21.67 -35.89 4.93
CA LEU A 23 21.65 -34.94 3.81
C LEU A 23 20.23 -34.79 3.24
N HIS A 24 19.49 -35.89 3.08
CA HIS A 24 18.12 -35.85 2.58
C HIS A 24 17.19 -35.06 3.50
N GLU A 25 17.27 -35.30 4.81
CA GLU A 25 16.52 -34.57 5.84
C GLU A 25 16.80 -33.06 5.77
N VAL A 26 18.07 -32.66 5.71
CA VAL A 26 18.47 -31.25 5.53
C VAL A 26 17.95 -30.66 4.20
N THR A 27 17.91 -31.44 3.12
CA THR A 27 17.31 -30.98 1.85
C THR A 27 15.79 -30.83 1.90
N LEU A 28 15.10 -31.62 2.73
CA LEU A 28 13.66 -31.49 2.92
C LEU A 28 13.34 -30.27 3.79
N ASP A 29 14.08 -30.07 4.87
CA ASP A 29 13.92 -28.90 5.76
C ASP A 29 14.13 -27.60 4.99
N SER A 30 15.22 -27.50 4.22
CA SER A 30 15.47 -26.31 3.38
C SER A 30 14.39 -26.09 2.31
N ARG A 31 13.80 -27.15 1.75
CA ARG A 31 12.68 -27.04 0.81
C ARG A 31 11.40 -26.59 1.51
N LEU A 32 11.12 -27.07 2.71
CA LEU A 32 9.97 -26.66 3.52
C LEU A 32 10.10 -25.19 3.93
N ASP A 33 11.29 -24.77 4.35
CA ASP A 33 11.59 -23.38 4.67
C ASP A 33 11.42 -22.48 3.44
N ALA A 34 11.96 -22.87 2.29
CA ALA A 34 11.79 -22.12 1.05
C ALA A 34 10.30 -22.01 0.65
N LEU A 35 9.52 -23.08 0.80
CA LEU A 35 8.08 -23.06 0.52
C LEU A 35 7.33 -22.13 1.48
N LYS A 36 7.71 -22.13 2.76
CA LYS A 36 7.15 -21.23 3.78
C LYS A 36 7.45 -19.78 3.46
N GLU A 37 8.69 -19.44 3.10
CA GLU A 37 9.07 -18.08 2.71
C GLU A 37 8.29 -17.61 1.48
N VAL A 38 8.15 -18.47 0.47
CA VAL A 38 7.31 -18.17 -0.70
C VAL A 38 5.85 -17.95 -0.30
N ALA A 39 5.28 -18.81 0.54
CA ALA A 39 3.90 -18.67 1.00
C ALA A 39 3.68 -17.37 1.79
N LEU A 40 4.61 -17.00 2.67
CA LEU A 40 4.56 -15.74 3.42
C LEU A 40 4.65 -14.53 2.49
N THR A 41 5.55 -14.57 1.51
CA THR A 41 5.71 -13.52 0.50
C THR A 41 4.41 -13.33 -0.30
N LEU A 42 3.79 -14.43 -0.72
CA LEU A 42 2.51 -14.40 -1.45
C LEU A 42 1.38 -13.84 -0.59
N LEU A 43 1.31 -14.19 0.70
CA LEU A 43 0.30 -13.64 1.61
C LEU A 43 0.46 -12.13 1.78
N HIS A 44 1.69 -11.67 1.95
CA HIS A 44 2.00 -10.24 2.06
C HIS A 44 1.60 -9.49 0.78
N GLU A 45 1.91 -10.06 -0.39
CA GLU A 45 1.53 -9.47 -1.68
C GLU A 45 0.00 -9.43 -1.86
N LEU A 46 -0.71 -10.48 -1.46
CA LEU A 46 -2.18 -10.48 -1.48
C LEU A 46 -2.78 -9.42 -0.57
N GLU A 47 -2.18 -9.16 0.59
CA GLU A 47 -2.61 -8.10 1.49
C GLU A 47 -2.35 -6.71 0.90
N SER A 48 -1.19 -6.51 0.29
CA SER A 48 -0.85 -5.31 -0.48
C SER A 48 -1.89 -5.06 -1.59
N LEU A 49 -2.21 -6.08 -2.39
CA LEU A 49 -3.23 -5.96 -3.45
C LEU A 49 -4.65 -5.72 -2.91
N ARG A 50 -4.99 -6.26 -1.73
CA ARG A 50 -6.26 -5.97 -1.05
C ARG A 50 -6.35 -4.50 -0.62
N SER A 51 -5.23 -3.88 -0.23
CA SER A 51 -5.19 -2.46 0.14
C SER A 51 -5.42 -1.53 -1.05
N LEU A 52 -4.96 -1.93 -2.25
CA LEU A 52 -5.17 -1.21 -3.51
C LEU A 52 -6.58 -1.36 -4.06
N ARG A 53 -7.31 -2.40 -3.64
CA ARG A 53 -8.72 -2.55 -3.97
C ARG A 53 -9.48 -1.43 -3.25
N PRO A 54 -10.16 -0.51 -3.96
CA PRO A 54 -11.06 0.43 -3.29
C PRO A 54 -12.04 -0.41 -2.46
N PRO A 55 -12.36 0.00 -1.22
CA PRO A 55 -13.18 -0.80 -0.33
C PRO A 55 -14.38 -1.29 -1.13
N ARG A 56 -14.45 -2.62 -1.35
CA ARG A 56 -15.67 -3.25 -1.86
C ARG A 56 -16.64 -3.17 -0.69
N SER A 57 -17.12 -1.96 -0.42
CA SER A 57 -18.04 -1.70 0.65
C SER A 57 -19.31 -2.44 0.29
N SER A 58 -19.74 -3.29 1.20
CA SER A 58 -21.07 -3.87 1.28
C SER A 58 -22.20 -2.84 1.31
N GLU A 59 -21.91 -1.54 1.22
CA GLU A 59 -22.86 -0.48 0.97
C GLU A 59 -22.26 0.47 -0.07
N GLN A 60 -22.83 0.47 -1.28
CA GLN A 60 -22.69 1.62 -2.16
C GLN A 60 -23.31 2.82 -1.42
N PRO A 61 -22.59 3.95 -1.28
CA PRO A 61 -23.15 5.12 -0.61
C PRO A 61 -24.42 5.56 -1.36
N LYS A 62 -25.48 5.88 -0.60
CA LYS A 62 -26.69 6.47 -1.17
C LYS A 62 -26.31 7.68 -2.01
N LEU A 63 -26.97 7.89 -3.15
CA LEU A 63 -26.67 8.97 -4.09
C LEU A 63 -26.41 10.34 -3.42
N PRO A 64 -27.19 10.81 -2.42
CA PRO A 64 -26.93 12.10 -1.78
C PRO A 64 -25.56 12.19 -1.09
N GLU A 65 -25.07 11.08 -0.53
CA GLU A 65 -23.78 11.02 0.15
C GLU A 65 -22.63 10.95 -0.87
N ALA A 66 -22.80 10.17 -1.95
CA ALA A 66 -21.84 10.13 -3.05
C ALA A 66 -21.68 11.52 -3.70
N VAL A 67 -22.79 12.21 -3.97
CA VAL A 67 -22.80 13.57 -4.51
C VAL A 67 -22.14 14.54 -3.53
N ARG A 68 -22.45 14.46 -2.23
CA ARG A 68 -21.81 15.31 -1.22
C ARG A 68 -20.28 15.17 -1.24
N ARG A 69 -19.77 13.94 -1.24
CA ARG A 69 -18.31 13.68 -1.26
C ARG A 69 -17.66 14.19 -2.53
N PHE A 70 -18.30 13.99 -3.67
CA PHE A 70 -17.83 14.50 -4.95
C PHE A 70 -17.78 16.04 -4.96
N GLU A 71 -18.87 16.68 -4.55
CA GLU A 71 -18.95 18.15 -4.51
C GLU A 71 -17.94 18.75 -3.52
N THR A 72 -17.75 18.16 -2.34
CA THR A 72 -16.75 18.62 -1.37
C THR A 72 -15.35 18.61 -1.96
N HIS A 73 -14.95 17.53 -2.65
CA HIS A 73 -13.64 17.48 -3.32
C HIS A 73 -13.51 18.55 -4.39
N LEU A 74 -14.55 18.75 -5.21
CA LEU A 74 -14.53 19.72 -6.28
C LEU A 74 -14.41 21.16 -5.74
N ILE A 75 -15.11 21.46 -4.65
CA ILE A 75 -15.05 22.75 -3.96
C ILE A 75 -13.66 22.98 -3.36
N LEU A 76 -13.08 21.99 -2.67
CA LEU A 76 -11.74 22.09 -2.10
C LEU A 76 -10.67 22.34 -3.18
N ALA A 77 -10.72 21.58 -4.27
CA ALA A 77 -9.77 21.74 -5.38
C ALA A 77 -9.88 23.14 -6.02
N ALA A 78 -11.09 23.66 -6.20
CA ALA A 78 -11.30 25.02 -6.71
C ALA A 78 -10.78 26.08 -5.74
N LEU A 79 -11.06 25.94 -4.44
CA LEU A 79 -10.56 26.85 -3.41
C LEU A 79 -9.03 26.85 -3.35
N GLN A 80 -8.39 25.68 -3.44
CA GLN A 80 -6.93 25.57 -3.47
C GLN A 80 -6.35 26.29 -4.70
N LYS A 81 -6.89 26.04 -5.89
CA LYS A 81 -6.47 26.72 -7.14
C LYS A 81 -6.63 28.24 -7.08
N THR A 82 -7.60 28.73 -6.31
CA THR A 82 -7.86 30.17 -6.15
C THR A 82 -7.36 30.75 -4.84
N ARG A 83 -6.50 30.03 -4.10
CA ARG A 83 -5.91 30.47 -2.82
C ARG A 83 -6.97 30.93 -1.81
N GLY A 84 -8.07 30.19 -1.69
CA GLY A 84 -9.19 30.47 -0.79
C GLY A 84 -10.17 31.55 -1.27
N ASN A 85 -9.97 32.17 -2.44
CA ASN A 85 -10.91 33.17 -2.96
C ASN A 85 -12.21 32.51 -3.48
N GLN A 86 -13.24 32.49 -2.64
CA GLN A 86 -14.54 31.87 -2.95
C GLN A 86 -15.19 32.44 -4.23
N LEU A 87 -15.06 33.74 -4.50
CA LEU A 87 -15.64 34.34 -5.70
C LEU A 87 -14.98 33.79 -6.97
N ARG A 88 -13.65 33.68 -6.97
CA ARG A 88 -12.90 33.07 -8.07
C ARG A 88 -13.17 31.57 -8.17
N ALA A 89 -13.26 30.85 -7.04
CA ALA A 89 -13.61 29.44 -7.02
C ALA A 89 -15.01 29.19 -7.59
N ALA A 90 -15.99 30.03 -7.25
CA ALA A 90 -17.35 29.95 -7.76
C ALA A 90 -17.40 30.15 -9.28
N ARG A 91 -16.64 31.14 -9.79
CA ARG A 91 -16.47 31.35 -11.23
C ARG A 91 -15.81 30.15 -11.91
N LEU A 92 -14.78 29.57 -11.30
CA LEU A 92 -14.09 28.38 -11.82
C LEU A 92 -15.01 27.16 -11.89
N LEU A 93 -15.91 27.01 -10.92
CA LEU A 93 -16.90 25.94 -10.87
C LEU A 93 -18.17 26.22 -11.69
N GLY A 94 -18.30 27.41 -12.28
CA GLY A 94 -19.49 27.78 -13.05
C GLY A 94 -20.76 27.97 -12.22
N VAL A 95 -20.64 28.28 -10.92
CA VAL A 95 -21.78 28.47 -10.01
C VAL A 95 -21.81 29.89 -9.43
N LYS A 96 -22.99 30.31 -8.94
CA LYS A 96 -23.12 31.59 -8.22
C LYS A 96 -22.30 31.54 -6.92
N HIS A 97 -21.71 32.67 -6.54
CA HIS A 97 -20.98 32.80 -5.28
C HIS A 97 -21.84 32.42 -4.05
N THR A 98 -23.12 32.80 -4.05
CA THR A 98 -24.07 32.45 -2.99
C THR A 98 -24.32 30.94 -2.89
N THR A 99 -24.39 30.25 -4.03
CA THR A 99 -24.54 28.78 -4.09
C THR A 99 -23.29 28.08 -3.54
N LEU A 100 -22.11 28.53 -3.93
CA LEU A 100 -20.86 27.98 -3.39
C LEU A 100 -20.76 28.20 -1.88
N ASN A 101 -21.03 29.42 -1.41
CA ASN A 101 -21.02 29.76 0.01
C ASN A 101 -22.00 28.88 0.81
N ALA A 102 -23.22 28.66 0.30
CA ALA A 102 -24.19 27.77 0.94
C ALA A 102 -23.68 26.31 1.02
N LYS A 103 -23.05 25.79 -0.05
CA LYS A 103 -22.46 24.45 -0.05
C LYS A 103 -21.29 24.33 0.92
N ILE A 104 -20.40 25.33 0.97
CA ILE A 104 -19.28 25.38 1.92
C ILE A 104 -19.78 25.29 3.37
N LYS A 105 -20.78 26.11 3.73
CA LYS A 105 -21.40 26.06 5.07
C LYS A 105 -22.07 24.72 5.36
N ARG A 106 -22.84 24.20 4.40
CA ARG A 106 -23.55 22.91 4.52
C ARG A 106 -22.59 21.73 4.69
N TYR A 107 -21.40 21.80 4.09
CA TYR A 107 -20.40 20.73 4.13
C TYR A 107 -19.33 20.95 5.19
N GLY A 108 -19.38 22.05 5.94
CA GLY A 108 -18.40 22.34 7.01
C GLY A 108 -16.98 22.57 6.49
N ILE A 109 -16.82 23.13 5.29
CA ILE A 109 -15.50 23.34 4.68
C ILE A 109 -14.83 24.58 5.28
N SER A 110 -13.69 24.38 5.96
CA SER A 110 -12.87 25.46 6.53
C SER A 110 -11.90 26.05 5.50
N ILE A 111 -12.04 27.35 5.21
CA ILE A 111 -11.26 28.04 4.16
C ILE A 111 -9.97 28.66 4.72
N ASN A 112 -9.90 28.82 6.04
CA ASN A 112 -8.85 29.59 6.71
C ASN A 112 -7.43 28.97 6.60
N GLY A 113 -7.30 27.71 6.16
CA GLY A 113 -6.02 27.01 6.03
C GLY A 113 -5.24 27.22 4.72
N CYS A 114 -5.86 27.79 3.66
CA CYS A 114 -5.23 27.89 2.32
C CYS A 114 -4.52 29.22 2.04
N ARG A 115 -4.27 30.07 3.06
CA ARG A 115 -3.70 31.43 2.89
C ARG A 115 -2.17 31.50 3.10
N SER A 116 -1.46 30.37 3.18
CA SER A 116 0.00 30.35 3.33
C SER A 116 0.62 29.70 2.11
N GLU A 117 1.74 30.25 1.64
CA GLU A 117 2.62 29.74 0.56
C GLU A 117 2.13 29.98 -0.89
N ASN A 118 2.27 31.22 -1.39
CA ASN A 118 2.69 31.51 -2.79
C ASN A 118 2.73 33.01 -3.14
N GLU A 119 3.41 33.84 -2.33
CA GLU A 119 3.71 35.25 -2.69
C GLU A 119 5.19 35.48 -3.05
N LEU A 120 5.98 34.43 -3.34
CA LEU A 120 7.44 34.54 -3.49
C LEU A 120 7.99 34.20 -4.90
N SER A 121 7.17 34.09 -5.95
CA SER A 121 7.67 33.64 -7.28
C SER A 121 7.56 34.64 -8.43
N ASP A 122 7.00 35.84 -8.21
CA ASP A 122 6.76 36.78 -9.32
C ASP A 122 7.67 38.04 -9.31
N GLN A 123 8.68 38.15 -8.42
CA GLN A 123 9.43 39.41 -8.23
C GLN A 123 10.96 39.40 -8.48
N GLU A 124 11.64 38.31 -8.81
CA GLU A 124 13.11 38.33 -9.01
C GLU A 124 13.59 37.70 -10.33
N MET A 125 13.19 38.27 -11.47
CA MET A 125 13.84 37.96 -12.76
C MET A 125 13.92 39.16 -13.73
N ALA A 126 13.88 40.39 -13.21
CA ALA A 126 13.98 41.62 -14.00
C ALA A 126 14.86 42.71 -13.34
N ALA A 127 15.97 42.34 -12.72
CA ALA A 127 17.00 43.27 -12.27
C ALA A 127 18.39 42.75 -12.67
#